data_AF-A0A943MKJ1-F1
#
_entry.id   AF-A0A943MKJ1-F1
#
_cell.length_a   1.000
_cell.length_b   1.000
_cell.length_c   1.000
_cell.angle_alpha   90.00
_cell.angle_beta   90.00
_cell.angle_gamma   90.00
#
_symmetry.space_group_name_H-M   'P 1'
#
loop_
_entity.id
_entity.type
_entity.pdbx_description
1 polymer ?
#
loop_
_entity_poly.entity_id
_entity_poly.type
_entity_poly.pdbx_seq_one_letter_code
_entity_poly.pdbx_strand_id
1 'polypeptide(L)'
;TKTRNGKLILRAIQADQQIELSTSNGAIHLEDCISEVMNLESKNGFIALHAVQATQAIQAETTNGAISLEGLQSPDIQLKTVNGEVAGTIYGNQEDYQIITEQRLGKKNLENKSTGTKKLQVTTDLGRIQITFDTNNA
;
A
#
# COMPACT_ATOMS: atom_id res chain seq x y z
N THR A 1 8.39 -9.96 11.13
CA THR A 1 9.86 -10.12 10.92
C THR A 1 10.52 -8.77 10.78
N LYS A 2 11.66 -8.56 11.46
CA LYS A 2 12.40 -7.30 11.43
C LYS A 2 13.84 -7.52 10.97
N THR A 3 14.35 -6.66 10.10
CA THR A 3 15.76 -6.63 9.71
C THR A 3 16.24 -5.19 9.56
N ARG A 4 17.53 -4.96 9.34
CA ARG A 4 18.07 -3.61 9.10
C ARG A 4 18.40 -3.38 7.63
N ASN A 5 19.02 -4.37 6.99
CA ASN A 5 19.57 -4.26 5.64
C ASN A 5 19.01 -5.29 4.65
N GLY A 6 18.41 -6.37 5.15
CA GLY A 6 17.89 -7.44 4.30
C GLY A 6 16.61 -7.04 3.60
N LYS A 7 16.48 -7.45 2.34
CA LYS A 7 15.19 -7.50 1.66
C LYS A 7 14.29 -8.49 2.40
N LEU A 8 13.07 -8.09 2.70
CA LEU A 8 12.03 -8.97 3.25
C LEU A 8 11.12 -9.39 2.09
N ILE A 9 11.01 -10.70 1.87
CA ILE A 9 10.14 -11.26 0.83
C ILE A 9 9.22 -12.26 1.50
N LEU A 10 7.92 -12.09 1.33
CA LEU A 10 6.91 -13.09 1.62
C LEU A 10 6.20 -13.46 0.32
N ARG A 11 5.96 -14.76 0.13
CA ARG A 11 5.27 -15.31 -1.04
C ARG A 11 4.28 -16.37 -0.59
N ALA A 12 3.07 -16.35 -1.16
CA ALA A 12 2.05 -17.37 -0.91
C ALA A 12 1.80 -17.59 0.59
N ILE A 13 1.70 -16.50 1.36
CA ILE A 13 1.49 -16.55 2.81
C ILE A 13 0.03 -16.30 3.12
N GLN A 14 -0.58 -17.21 3.88
CA GLN A 14 -1.85 -16.97 4.54
C GLN A 14 -1.61 -16.91 6.05
N ALA A 15 -1.94 -15.78 6.67
CA ALA A 15 -1.85 -15.57 8.10
C ALA A 15 -3.25 -15.24 8.65
N ASP A 16 -3.66 -15.89 9.74
CA ASP A 16 -5.01 -15.72 10.27
C ASP A 16 -5.25 -14.37 10.97
N GLN A 17 -4.19 -13.62 11.30
CA GLN A 17 -4.31 -12.38 12.07
C GLN A 17 -3.49 -11.25 11.44
N GLN A 18 -2.16 -11.39 11.42
CA GLN A 18 -1.31 -10.27 11.03
C GLN A 18 -0.02 -10.69 10.32
N ILE A 19 0.40 -9.81 9.39
CA ILE A 19 1.74 -9.79 8.82
C ILE A 19 2.38 -8.45 9.21
N GLU A 20 3.51 -8.51 9.91
CA GLU A 20 4.29 -7.32 10.26
C GLU A 20 5.72 -7.46 9.72
N LEU A 21 6.13 -6.53 8.86
CA LEU A 21 7.46 -6.48 8.27
C LEU A 21 8.08 -5.10 8.46
N SER A 22 9.28 -5.05 9.02
CA SER A 22 10.02 -3.79 9.14
C SER A 22 11.49 -3.91 8.76
N THR A 23 11.99 -2.93 8.02
CA THR A 23 13.39 -2.81 7.63
C THR A 23 13.85 -1.37 7.54
N SER A 24 15.15 -1.10 7.68
CA SER A 24 15.65 0.28 7.50
C SER A 24 16.05 0.54 6.05
N ASN A 25 16.79 -0.39 5.45
CA ASN A 25 17.37 -0.21 4.11
C ASN A 25 16.87 -1.23 3.09
N GLY A 26 16.26 -2.32 3.54
CA GLY A 26 15.77 -3.37 2.65
C GLY A 26 14.47 -2.99 1.97
N ALA A 27 14.23 -3.57 0.79
CA ALA A 27 12.90 -3.57 0.20
C ALA A 27 11.98 -4.56 0.94
N ILE A 28 10.68 -4.28 0.91
CA ILE A 28 9.64 -5.21 1.32
C ILE A 28 8.88 -5.64 0.07
N HIS A 29 8.71 -6.95 -0.11
CA HIS A 29 7.98 -7.52 -1.22
C HIS A 29 7.01 -8.57 -0.70
N LEU A 30 5.71 -8.35 -0.93
CA LEU A 30 4.65 -9.34 -0.70
C LEU A 30 4.08 -9.75 -2.06
N GLU A 31 3.92 -11.05 -2.23
CA GLU A 31 3.35 -11.68 -3.43
C GLU A 31 2.38 -12.79 -2.98
N ASP A 32 1.12 -12.74 -3.44
CA ASP A 32 0.09 -13.73 -3.10
C ASP A 32 -0.10 -13.90 -1.57
N CYS A 33 -0.19 -12.78 -0.85
CA CYS A 33 -0.29 -12.78 0.61
C CYS A 33 -1.69 -12.40 1.09
N ILE A 34 -2.22 -13.14 2.06
CA ILE A 34 -3.52 -12.92 2.69
C ILE A 34 -3.35 -12.82 4.21
N SER A 35 -3.96 -11.80 4.82
CA SER A 35 -3.97 -11.59 6.28
C SER A 35 -5.17 -10.75 6.69
N GLU A 36 -5.54 -10.68 7.98
CA GLU A 36 -6.52 -9.68 8.41
C GLU A 36 -5.92 -8.28 8.39
N VAL A 37 -4.76 -8.14 9.02
CA VAL A 37 -4.02 -6.88 9.13
C VAL A 37 -2.62 -7.03 8.54
N MET A 38 -2.13 -6.00 7.86
CA MET A 38 -0.74 -5.94 7.37
C MET A 38 -0.08 -4.61 7.70
N ASN A 39 1.08 -4.65 8.35
CA ASN A 39 1.88 -3.47 8.72
C ASN A 39 3.28 -3.59 8.12
N LEU A 40 3.60 -2.71 7.18
CA LEU A 40 4.82 -2.77 6.37
C LEU A 40 5.59 -1.45 6.48
N GLU A 41 6.81 -1.49 7.01
CA GLU A 41 7.63 -0.30 7.22
C GLU A 41 9.02 -0.46 6.61
N SER A 42 9.41 0.47 5.73
CA SER A 42 10.80 0.68 5.35
C SER A 42 11.23 2.12 5.63
N LYS A 43 12.52 2.43 5.66
CA LYS A 43 12.97 3.84 5.60
C LYS A 43 13.47 4.21 4.22
N ASN A 44 14.31 3.35 3.64
CA ASN A 44 14.97 3.61 2.36
C ASN A 44 14.60 2.63 1.25
N GLY A 45 13.95 1.51 1.57
CA GLY A 45 13.54 0.54 0.58
C GLY A 45 12.16 0.80 0.02
N PHE A 46 11.95 0.33 -1.21
CA PHE A 46 10.62 0.29 -1.82
C PHE A 46 9.75 -0.79 -1.17
N ILE A 47 8.44 -0.60 -1.23
CA ILE A 47 7.45 -1.59 -0.83
C ILE A 47 6.68 -2.01 -2.09
N ALA A 48 6.68 -3.29 -2.42
CA ALA A 48 5.96 -3.85 -3.54
C ALA A 48 4.92 -4.86 -3.06
N LEU A 49 3.66 -4.64 -3.47
CA LEU A 49 2.50 -5.46 -3.11
C LEU A 49 1.88 -6.03 -4.39
N HIS A 50 2.03 -7.33 -4.61
CA HIS A 50 1.48 -8.05 -5.76
C HIS A 50 0.46 -9.09 -5.27
N ALA A 51 -0.79 -9.02 -5.77
CA ALA A 51 -1.89 -9.91 -5.36
C ALA A 51 -2.00 -10.04 -3.83
N VAL A 52 -2.12 -8.89 -3.14
CA VAL A 52 -2.17 -8.82 -1.67
C VAL A 52 -3.59 -8.55 -1.21
N GLN A 53 -4.08 -9.32 -0.25
CA GLN A 53 -5.41 -9.14 0.34
C GLN A 53 -5.31 -8.98 1.86
N ALA A 54 -5.71 -7.82 2.37
CA ALA A 54 -5.97 -7.62 3.79
C ALA A 54 -7.49 -7.59 4.03
N THR A 55 -8.02 -8.47 4.89
CA THR A 55 -9.48 -8.54 5.10
C THR A 55 -9.99 -7.42 6.01
N GLN A 56 -9.11 -6.78 6.79
CA GLN A 56 -9.44 -5.64 7.66
C GLN A 56 -8.66 -4.38 7.28
N ALA A 57 -7.33 -4.43 7.26
CA ALA A 57 -6.53 -3.22 7.05
C ALA A 57 -5.12 -3.49 6.53
N ILE A 58 -4.59 -2.56 5.75
CA ILE A 58 -3.18 -2.53 5.38
C ILE A 58 -2.59 -1.13 5.54
N GLN A 59 -1.42 -1.07 6.17
CA GLN A 59 -0.59 0.11 6.26
C GLN A 59 0.79 -0.18 5.65
N ALA A 60 1.22 0.66 4.70
CA ALA A 60 2.54 0.62 4.10
C ALA A 60 3.20 1.99 4.17
N GLU A 61 4.35 2.07 4.85
CA GLU A 61 5.09 3.31 5.05
C GLU A 61 6.56 3.19 4.62
N THR A 62 7.04 4.18 3.87
CA THR A 62 8.46 4.38 3.62
C THR A 62 8.84 5.85 3.66
N THR A 63 10.13 6.20 3.70
CA THR A 63 10.55 7.62 3.63
C THR A 63 11.13 7.95 2.26
N ASN A 64 12.06 7.14 1.77
CA ASN A 64 12.78 7.37 0.52
C ASN A 64 12.48 6.31 -0.56
N GLY A 65 11.55 5.39 -0.29
CA GLY A 65 11.11 4.37 -1.24
C GLY A 65 9.81 4.73 -1.94
N ALA A 66 9.58 4.10 -3.08
CA ALA A 66 8.25 4.06 -3.70
C ALA A 66 7.38 2.95 -3.05
N ILE A 67 6.07 3.09 -3.21
CA ILE A 67 5.09 2.05 -2.89
C ILE A 67 4.40 1.67 -4.20
N SER A 68 4.54 0.41 -4.62
CA SER A 68 3.93 -0.12 -5.85
C SER A 68 2.88 -1.18 -5.52
N LEU A 69 1.70 -1.06 -6.13
CA LEU A 69 0.56 -1.96 -5.95
C LEU A 69 0.18 -2.64 -7.26
N GLU A 70 -0.07 -3.93 -7.22
CA GLU A 70 -0.64 -4.66 -8.35
C GLU A 70 -1.67 -5.65 -7.80
N GLY A 71 -2.94 -5.25 -7.82
CA GLY A 71 -4.03 -6.05 -7.28
C GLY A 71 -4.08 -6.05 -5.75
N LEU A 72 -3.97 -4.88 -5.12
CA LEU A 72 -4.20 -4.75 -3.68
C LEU A 72 -5.70 -4.74 -3.36
N GLN A 73 -6.14 -5.51 -2.37
CA GLN A 73 -7.52 -5.51 -1.88
C GLN A 73 -7.56 -5.34 -0.36
N SER A 74 -8.27 -4.32 0.13
CA SER A 74 -8.54 -4.12 1.56
C SER A 74 -9.66 -3.11 1.77
N PRO A 75 -10.51 -3.24 2.82
CA PRO A 75 -11.48 -2.21 3.15
C PRO A 75 -10.86 -0.96 3.80
N ASP A 76 -9.64 -1.04 4.34
CA ASP A 76 -8.88 0.11 4.87
C ASP A 76 -7.43 0.05 4.34
N ILE A 77 -7.04 1.07 3.57
CA ILE A 77 -5.73 1.16 2.91
C ILE A 77 -5.07 2.47 3.31
N GLN A 78 -3.86 2.39 3.89
CA GLN A 78 -3.03 3.55 4.21
C GLN A 78 -1.64 3.41 3.58
N LEU A 79 -1.31 4.31 2.66
CA LEU A 79 -0.05 4.32 1.92
C LEU A 79 0.66 5.64 2.16
N LYS A 80 1.88 5.58 2.70
CA LYS A 80 2.62 6.78 3.06
C LYS A 80 4.07 6.72 2.59
N THR A 81 4.50 7.77 1.90
CA THR A 81 5.91 8.01 1.64
C THR A 81 6.26 9.49 1.80
N VAL A 82 7.54 9.85 1.78
CA VAL A 82 7.97 11.26 1.82
C VAL A 82 8.59 11.66 0.49
N ASN A 83 9.55 10.89 -0.02
CA ASN A 83 10.29 11.16 -1.25
C ASN A 83 10.08 10.07 -2.31
N GLY A 84 8.86 9.53 -2.39
CA GLY A 84 8.53 8.40 -3.24
C GLY A 84 7.20 8.54 -3.96
N GLU A 85 7.08 7.83 -5.07
CA GLU A 85 5.81 7.62 -5.77
C GLU A 85 4.97 6.55 -5.07
N VAL A 86 3.65 6.74 -5.10
CA VAL A 86 2.67 5.71 -4.79
C VAL A 86 1.88 5.44 -6.06
N ALA A 87 2.05 4.25 -6.63
CA ALA A 87 1.42 3.91 -7.90
C ALA A 87 0.95 2.46 -7.96
N GLY A 88 -0.08 2.20 -8.76
CA GLY A 88 -0.54 0.84 -8.98
C GLY A 88 -2.04 0.68 -9.08
N THR A 89 -2.50 -0.55 -8.83
CA THR A 89 -3.91 -0.93 -8.97
C THR A 89 -4.46 -1.49 -7.66
N ILE A 90 -5.64 -1.01 -7.29
CA ILE A 90 -6.48 -1.55 -6.22
C ILE A 90 -7.64 -2.32 -6.86
N TYR A 91 -7.95 -3.51 -6.35
CA TYR A 91 -9.12 -4.26 -6.79
C TYR A 91 -10.41 -3.78 -6.11
N GLY A 92 -11.45 -3.63 -6.93
CA GLY A 92 -12.78 -3.15 -6.53
C GLY A 92 -13.17 -1.84 -7.18
N ASN A 93 -14.32 -1.29 -6.76
CA ASN A 93 -14.84 -0.04 -7.31
C ASN A 93 -14.28 1.15 -6.54
N GLN A 94 -13.81 2.18 -7.26
CA GLN A 94 -13.43 3.47 -6.67
C GLN A 94 -14.59 4.08 -5.86
N GLU A 95 -15.84 3.79 -6.25
CA GLU A 95 -17.01 4.33 -5.58
C GLU A 95 -17.18 3.86 -4.13
N ASP A 96 -16.63 2.68 -3.79
CA ASP A 96 -16.72 2.12 -2.45
C ASP A 96 -15.83 2.85 -1.43
N TYR A 97 -14.80 3.58 -1.89
CA TYR A 97 -13.78 4.15 -1.02
C TYR A 97 -14.01 5.62 -0.73
N GLN A 98 -13.97 6.00 0.54
CA GLN A 98 -13.61 7.34 0.97
C GLN A 98 -12.13 7.54 0.65
N ILE A 99 -11.79 8.63 -0.04
CA ILE A 99 -10.44 8.88 -0.56
C ILE A 99 -9.88 10.13 0.10
N ILE A 100 -8.72 9.99 0.73
CA ILE A 100 -7.93 11.09 1.28
C ILE A 100 -6.57 11.05 0.61
N THR A 101 -6.26 12.08 -0.17
CA THR A 101 -4.95 12.25 -0.80
C THR A 101 -4.31 13.55 -0.35
N GLU A 102 -3.08 13.43 0.15
CA GLU A 102 -2.29 14.56 0.61
C GLU A 102 -0.95 14.56 -0.12
N GLN A 103 -0.65 15.68 -0.78
CA GLN A 103 0.60 15.82 -1.50
C GLN A 103 1.08 17.26 -1.54
N ARG A 104 2.37 17.48 -1.24
CA ARG A 104 2.98 18.82 -1.35
C ARG A 104 3.47 19.11 -2.78
N LEU A 105 4.14 18.17 -3.45
CA LEU A 105 4.63 18.35 -4.83
C LEU A 105 4.60 17.05 -5.63
N GLY A 106 4.12 17.14 -6.88
CA GLY A 106 4.01 16.03 -7.82
C GLY A 106 2.67 16.05 -8.57
N LYS A 107 2.36 14.98 -9.31
CA LYS A 107 1.07 14.80 -9.96
C LYS A 107 0.24 13.78 -9.18
N LYS A 108 -1.07 13.98 -9.12
CA LYS A 108 -2.01 12.99 -8.59
C LYS A 108 -3.16 12.75 -9.58
N ASN A 109 -3.67 11.52 -9.63
CA ASN A 109 -4.84 11.17 -10.43
C ASN A 109 -6.11 10.93 -9.58
N LEU A 110 -6.01 11.08 -8.26
CA LEU A 110 -7.10 10.92 -7.30
C LEU A 110 -7.50 12.27 -6.71
N GLU A 111 -8.80 12.43 -6.46
CA GLU A 111 -9.37 13.55 -5.72
C GLU A 111 -9.97 13.08 -4.40
N ASN A 112 -10.03 14.00 -3.42
CA ASN A 112 -10.60 13.68 -2.12
C ASN A 112 -12.10 13.41 -2.25
N LYS A 113 -12.55 12.35 -1.59
CA LYS A 113 -13.94 11.89 -1.63
C LYS A 113 -14.38 11.46 -0.24
N SER A 114 -15.46 12.05 0.26
CA SER A 114 -15.97 11.77 1.61
C SER A 114 -17.10 10.72 1.63
N THR A 115 -17.39 10.09 0.50
CA THR A 115 -18.41 9.03 0.36
C THR A 115 -17.75 7.68 0.15
N GLY A 116 -18.48 6.59 0.45
CA GLY A 116 -17.94 5.23 0.44
C GLY A 116 -17.94 4.61 1.84
N THR A 117 -17.86 3.28 1.90
CA THR A 117 -17.80 2.50 3.14
C THR A 117 -16.39 2.02 3.47
N LYS A 118 -15.51 1.92 2.46
CA LYS A 118 -14.09 1.60 2.57
C LYS A 118 -13.27 2.89 2.68
N LYS A 119 -11.98 2.77 3.01
CA LYS A 119 -11.05 3.91 3.16
C LYS A 119 -9.78 3.70 2.37
N LEU A 120 -9.37 4.74 1.66
CA LEU A 120 -8.08 4.86 1.00
C LEU A 120 -7.44 6.19 1.40
N GLN A 121 -6.33 6.11 2.13
CA GLN A 121 -5.49 7.25 2.44
C GLN A 121 -4.13 7.11 1.77
N VAL A 122 -3.73 8.13 1.01
CA VAL A 122 -2.46 8.17 0.30
C VAL A 122 -1.77 9.50 0.55
N THR A 123 -0.59 9.44 1.15
CA THR A 123 0.19 10.63 1.51
C THR A 123 1.59 10.55 0.93
N THR A 124 2.02 11.60 0.22
CA THR A 124 3.42 11.78 -0.17
C THR A 124 3.83 13.25 -0.18
N ASP A 125 4.98 13.61 0.39
CA ASP A 125 5.44 15.01 0.30
C ASP A 125 5.94 15.34 -1.12
N LEU A 126 6.78 14.46 -1.65
CA LEU A 126 7.45 14.59 -2.94
C LEU A 126 7.30 13.28 -3.71
N GLY A 127 6.39 13.26 -4.67
CA GLY A 127 6.15 12.08 -5.47
C GLY A 127 4.86 12.16 -6.27
N ARG A 128 4.67 11.20 -7.17
CA ARG A 128 3.41 11.04 -7.89
C ARG A 128 2.47 10.14 -7.08
N ILE A 129 1.18 10.42 -7.15
CA ILE A 129 0.11 9.49 -6.75
C ILE A 129 -0.60 9.04 -8.03
N GLN A 130 -0.45 7.77 -8.41
CA GLN A 130 -1.04 7.20 -9.63
C GLN A 130 -1.73 5.87 -9.31
N ILE A 131 -2.97 5.92 -8.83
CA ILE A 131 -3.73 4.73 -8.45
C ILE A 131 -4.93 4.54 -9.36
N THR A 132 -5.06 3.35 -9.93
CA THR A 132 -6.25 2.93 -10.69
C THR A 132 -7.02 1.88 -9.91
N PHE A 133 -8.31 1.76 -10.23
CA PHE A 133 -9.18 0.73 -9.70
C PHE A 133 -9.52 -0.26 -10.81
N ASP A 134 -9.42 -1.55 -10.53
CA ASP A 134 -9.78 -2.62 -11.46
C ASP A 134 -10.91 -3.48 -10.88
N THR A 135 -11.98 -3.59 -11.64
CA THR A 135 -13.21 -4.31 -11.29
C THR A 135 -13.25 -5.72 -11.85
N ASN A 136 -12.31 -6.09 -12.72
CA ASN A 136 -12.32 -7.38 -13.43
C ASN A 136 -11.83 -8.55 -12.55
N ASN A 137 -11.27 -8.27 -11.37
CA ASN A 137 -10.79 -9.22 -10.38
C ASN A 137 -11.36 -8.96 -8.96
N ALA A 138 -12.53 -8.32 -8.87
CA ALA A 138 -13.18 -7.96 -7.60
C ALA A 138 -14.07 -9.08 -7.02
#